data_AF-A0A5S3Y285-F1
#
_entry.id   AF-A0A5S3Y285-F1
#
_cell.length_a   1.000
_cell.length_b   1.000
_cell.length_c   1.000
_cell.angle_alpha   90.00
_cell.angle_beta   90.00
_cell.angle_gamma   90.00
#
_symmetry.space_group_name_H-M   'P 1'
#
loop_
_entity.id
_entity.type
_entity.pdbx_description
1 polymer ?
#
loop_
_entity_poly.entity_id
_entity_poly.type
_entity_poly.pdbx_seq_one_letter_code
_entity_poly.pdbx_strand_id
1 'polypeptide(L)'
;KITYQLEGPAKVSVRMQEVYGLTETPKLCRGQLPLLMELLSPASRPLQLTQDLAHFWKNSYKEVQKEMKGRYPKHFWPDDPATSPATNKVKSRM
;
A
#
# COMPACT_ATOMS: atom_id res chain seq x y z
N LYS A 1 4.08 12.16 -1.48
CA LYS A 1 3.98 13.40 -0.68
C LYS A 1 3.43 13.03 0.69
N ILE A 2 4.04 13.52 1.78
CA ILE A 2 3.53 13.29 3.14
C ILE A 2 2.65 14.49 3.52
N THR A 3 1.48 14.19 4.09
CA THR A 3 0.54 15.18 4.62
C THR A 3 0.66 15.19 6.13
N TYR A 4 1.04 16.34 6.67
CA TYR A 4 1.06 16.60 8.11
C TYR A 4 -0.22 17.29 8.52
N GLN A 5 -0.71 16.99 9.72
CA GLN A 5 -1.94 17.53 10.27
C GLN A 5 -1.71 17.87 11.75
N LEU A 6 -2.44 18.87 12.25
CA LEU A 6 -2.37 19.29 13.66
C LEU A 6 -2.88 18.19 14.59
N GLU A 7 -3.94 17.50 14.17
CA GLU A 7 -4.56 16.40 14.90
C GLU A 7 -4.44 15.11 14.09
N GLY A 8 -3.89 14.06 14.70
CA GLY A 8 -3.73 12.75 14.09
C GLY A 8 -2.35 12.49 13.46
N PRO A 9 -2.11 11.27 12.95
CA PRO A 9 -0.81 10.86 12.43
C PRO A 9 -0.49 11.53 11.10
N ALA A 10 0.81 11.70 10.79
CA ALA A 10 1.25 12.06 9.45
C ALA A 10 0.85 10.97 8.45
N LYS A 11 0.23 11.37 7.34
CA LYS A 11 -0.35 10.46 6.34
C LYS A 11 0.44 10.46 5.04
N VAL A 12 0.56 9.30 4.41
CA VAL A 12 1.02 9.17 3.03
C VAL A 12 -0.03 8.43 2.21
N SER A 13 -0.45 9.03 1.10
CA SER A 13 -1.35 8.41 0.12
C SER A 13 -0.51 7.86 -1.02
N VAL A 14 -0.61 6.55 -1.27
CA VAL A 14 0.24 5.85 -2.24
C VAL A 14 -0.50 4.68 -2.87
N ARG A 15 -0.28 4.43 -4.16
CA ARG A 15 -0.84 3.23 -4.82
C ARG A 15 -0.21 1.99 -4.21
N MET A 16 -1.05 1.00 -3.90
CA MET A 16 -0.61 -0.24 -3.23
C MET A 16 0.53 -0.96 -3.98
N GLN A 17 0.56 -0.86 -5.31
CA GLN A 17 1.57 -1.49 -6.17
C GLN A 17 2.97 -0.87 -6.00
N GLU A 18 3.05 0.39 -5.60
CA GLU A 18 4.30 1.10 -5.40
C GLU A 18 4.94 0.77 -4.05
N VAL A 19 4.23 0.07 -3.16
CA VAL A 19 4.72 -0.34 -1.84
C VAL A 19 4.91 -1.85 -1.71
N TYR A 20 4.84 -2.60 -2.81
CA TYR A 20 5.30 -4.00 -2.80
C TYR A 20 6.80 -4.07 -2.45
N GLY A 21 7.19 -5.13 -1.76
CA GLY A 21 8.55 -5.30 -1.26
C GLY A 21 8.82 -4.58 0.07
N LEU A 22 7.89 -3.70 0.51
CA LEU A 22 8.00 -3.02 1.79
C LEU A 22 7.35 -3.86 2.90
N THR A 23 8.18 -4.35 3.82
CA THR A 23 7.76 -5.27 4.88
C THR A 23 7.21 -4.57 6.12
N GLU A 24 7.65 -3.33 6.39
CA GLU A 24 7.28 -2.57 7.58
C GLU A 24 6.76 -1.18 7.22
N THR A 25 5.91 -0.62 8.09
CA THR A 25 5.44 0.76 7.95
C THR A 25 6.62 1.74 8.10
N PRO A 26 6.86 2.65 7.14
CA PRO A 26 7.89 3.67 7.28
C PRO A 26 7.60 4.58 8.47
N LYS A 27 8.64 4.93 9.20
CA LYS A 27 8.54 5.74 10.42
C LYS A 27 9.30 7.07 10.25
N LEU A 28 8.68 8.15 10.69
CA LEU A 28 9.28 9.46 10.84
C LEU A 28 10.00 9.59 12.19
N CYS A 29 10.62 10.76 12.41
CA CYS A 29 11.28 11.12 13.68
C CYS A 29 12.27 10.04 14.15
N ARG A 30 13.15 9.59 13.25
CA ARG A 30 14.16 8.54 13.52
C ARG A 30 13.56 7.24 14.08
N GLY A 31 12.42 6.80 13.53
CA GLY A 31 11.80 5.53 13.91
C GLY A 31 10.72 5.63 14.98
N GLN A 32 10.41 6.83 15.49
CA GLN A 32 9.48 7.01 16.60
C GLN A 32 8.02 7.10 16.17
N LEU A 33 7.74 7.59 14.96
CA LEU A 33 6.38 7.90 14.54
C LEU A 33 5.99 7.12 13.26
N PRO A 34 5.14 6.07 13.33
CA PRO A 34 4.69 5.36 12.14
C PRO A 34 3.75 6.22 11.29
N LEU A 35 4.00 6.24 9.98
CA LEU A 35 3.10 6.89 9.03
C LEU A 35 1.76 6.17 8.95
N LEU A 36 0.68 6.93 8.84
CA LEU A 36 -0.59 6.41 8.36
C LEU A 36 -0.51 6.25 6.84
N MET A 37 -0.54 5.02 6.35
CA MET A 37 -0.54 4.71 4.94
C MET A 37 -1.98 4.58 4.43
N GLU A 38 -2.35 5.45 3.51
CA GLU A 38 -3.57 5.34 2.71
C GLU A 38 -3.22 4.64 1.40
N LEU A 39 -3.48 3.34 1.38
CA LEU A 39 -3.22 2.48 0.23
C LEU A 39 -4.32 2.68 -0.80
N LEU A 40 -3.91 3.04 -2.02
CA LEU A 40 -4.81 3.39 -3.11
C LEU A 40 -4.84 2.31 -4.19
N SER A 41 -5.99 2.23 -4.86
CA SER A 41 -6.17 1.52 -6.13
C SER A 41 -5.47 2.24 -7.30
N PRO A 42 -5.38 1.61 -8.49
CA PRO A 42 -4.85 2.25 -9.69
C PRO A 42 -5.55 3.57 -10.06
N ALA A 43 -6.85 3.68 -9.74
CA ALA A 43 -7.65 4.88 -9.99
C ALA A 43 -7.61 5.88 -8.82
N SER A 44 -6.60 5.79 -7.94
CA SER A 44 -6.43 6.65 -6.76
C SER A 44 -7.60 6.64 -5.78
N ARG A 45 -8.41 5.57 -5.77
CA ARG A 45 -9.45 5.35 -4.74
C ARG A 45 -8.85 4.70 -3.50
N PRO A 46 -9.18 5.16 -2.28
CA PRO A 46 -8.74 4.50 -1.04
C PRO A 46 -9.21 3.05 -0.97
N LEU A 47 -8.31 2.15 -0.60
CA LEU A 47 -8.57 0.73 -0.36
C LEU A 47 -8.44 0.38 1.12
N GLN A 48 -7.38 0.87 1.76
CA GLN A 48 -7.08 0.59 3.16
C GLN A 48 -6.34 1.78 3.77
N LEU A 49 -6.64 2.07 5.03
CA LEU A 49 -5.81 2.89 5.91
C LEU A 49 -5.10 1.96 6.90
N THR A 50 -3.78 2.10 7.07
CA THR A 50 -3.02 1.30 8.03
C THR A 50 -1.80 2.04 8.59
N GLN A 51 -1.49 1.83 9.86
CA GLN A 51 -0.18 2.14 10.47
C GLN A 51 0.67 0.89 10.70
N ASP A 52 0.14 -0.29 10.35
CA ASP A 52 0.82 -1.58 10.40
C ASP A 52 0.70 -2.28 9.04
N LEU A 53 1.68 -2.00 8.18
CA LEU A 53 1.76 -2.55 6.84
C LEU A 53 2.00 -4.08 6.86
N ALA A 54 2.77 -4.56 7.83
CA ALA A 54 3.06 -5.98 7.98
C ALA A 54 1.79 -6.78 8.30
N HIS A 55 0.96 -6.27 9.20
CA HIS A 55 -0.34 -6.85 9.53
C HIS A 55 -1.30 -6.80 8.34
N PHE A 56 -1.29 -5.70 7.57
CA PHE A 56 -2.11 -5.60 6.36
C PHE A 56 -1.78 -6.69 5.34
N TRP A 57 -0.50 -6.90 5.03
CA TRP A 57 -0.08 -7.92 4.07
C TRP A 57 -0.47 -9.34 4.49
N LYS A 58 -0.37 -9.66 5.79
CA LYS A 58 -0.69 -10.99 6.32
C LYS A 58 -2.20 -11.29 6.35
N ASN A 59 -3.02 -10.25 6.51
CA ASN A 59 -4.45 -10.42 6.78
C ASN A 59 -5.31 -9.85 5.65
N SER A 60 -5.59 -8.55 5.68
CA SER A 60 -6.60 -7.91 4.82
C SER A 60 -6.21 -7.86 3.34
N TYR A 61 -4.92 -7.98 3.00
CA TYR A 61 -4.48 -7.94 1.60
C TYR A 61 -5.18 -8.96 0.72
N LYS A 62 -5.43 -10.19 1.18
CA LYS A 62 -6.02 -11.25 0.35
C LYS A 62 -7.41 -10.88 -0.16
N GLU A 63 -8.24 -10.26 0.68
CA GLU A 63 -9.57 -9.82 0.29
C GLU A 63 -9.49 -8.64 -0.69
N VAL A 64 -8.61 -7.67 -0.43
CA VAL A 64 -8.35 -6.56 -1.35
C VAL A 64 -7.83 -7.09 -2.70
N GLN A 65 -6.92 -8.07 -2.68
CA GLN A 65 -6.35 -8.69 -3.88
C GLN A 65 -7.44 -9.35 -4.73
N LYS A 66 -8.37 -10.08 -4.10
CA LYS A 66 -9.50 -10.72 -4.79
C LYS A 66 -10.40 -9.69 -5.48
N GLU A 67 -10.77 -8.62 -4.79
CA GLU A 67 -11.58 -7.55 -5.37
C GLU A 67 -10.85 -6.83 -6.52
N MET A 68 -9.57 -6.50 -6.30
CA MET A 68 -8.76 -5.74 -7.26
C MET A 68 -8.41 -6.55 -8.50
N LYS A 69 -8.24 -7.88 -8.39
CA LYS A 69 -8.08 -8.78 -9.55
C LYS A 69 -9.32 -8.71 -10.47
N GLY A 70 -10.53 -8.55 -9.91
CA GLY A 70 -11.76 -8.36 -10.68
C GLY A 70 -11.90 -6.98 -11.32
N ARG A 71 -11.69 -5.90 -10.54
CA ARG A 71 -11.84 -4.52 -11.04
C ARG A 71 -10.72 -4.07 -11.98
N TYR A 72 -9.50 -4.55 -11.76
CA TYR A 72 -8.29 -4.11 -12.45
C TYR A 72 -7.42 -5.30 -12.92
N PRO A 73 -7.92 -6.14 -13.84
CA PRO A 73 -7.27 -7.41 -14.21
C PRO A 73 -5.88 -7.24 -14.87
N LYS A 74 -5.65 -6.08 -15.52
CA LYS A 74 -4.38 -5.76 -16.20
C LYS A 74 -3.24 -5.39 -15.23
N HIS A 75 -3.54 -5.11 -13.96
CA HIS A 75 -2.53 -4.75 -12.96
C HIS A 75 -1.94 -5.98 -12.29
N PHE A 76 -0.73 -5.82 -11.75
CA PHE A 76 -0.03 -6.85 -11.01
C PHE A 76 -0.55 -6.94 -9.58
N TRP A 77 -0.91 -8.15 -9.18
CA TRP A 77 -1.50 -8.48 -7.88
C TRP A 77 -0.82 -9.76 -7.38
N PRO A 78 0.39 -9.65 -6.79
CA PRO A 78 1.19 -10.80 -6.38
C PRO A 78 0.55 -11.56 -5.22
N ASP A 79 0.83 -12.85 -5.12
CA ASP A 79 0.37 -13.63 -3.97
C ASP A 79 1.18 -13.35 -2.70
N ASP A 80 2.44 -12.93 -2.84
CA ASP A 80 3.28 -12.39 -1.77
C ASP A 80 3.68 -10.92 -2.04
N PRO A 81 2.91 -9.93 -1.56
CA PRO A 81 3.19 -8.51 -1.80
C PRO A 81 4.41 -8.00 -1.01
N ALA A 82 4.78 -8.65 0.10
CA ALA A 82 5.86 -8.18 0.97
C ALA A 82 7.25 -8.44 0.36
N THR A 83 7.36 -9.37 -0.60
CA THR A 83 8.61 -9.72 -1.28
C THR A 83 8.60 -9.38 -2.78
N SER A 84 7.46 -8.95 -3.31
CA SER A 84 7.31 -8.62 -4.73
C SER A 84 7.94 -7.27 -5.10
N PRO A 85 8.45 -7.10 -6.33
CA PRO A 85 9.00 -5.82 -6.77
C PRO A 85 7.91 -4.74 -6.85
N ALA A 86 8.24 -3.56 -6.32
CA ALA A 86 7.42 -2.35 -6.47
C ALA A 86 7.27 -1.95 -7.93
N THR A 87 6.13 -1.38 -8.28
CA THR A 87 5.81 -1.03 -9.67
C THR A 87 4.74 0.03 -9.78
N ASN A 88 4.83 0.84 -10.83
CA ASN A 88 3.80 1.77 -11.26
C ASN A 88 3.16 1.38 -12.61
N LYS A 89 3.49 0.19 -13.13
CA LYS A 89 3.10 -0.29 -14.46
C LYS A 89 2.05 -1.40 -14.38
N VAL A 90 1.34 -1.59 -15.48
CA VAL A 90 0.49 -2.77 -15.71
C VAL A 90 1.36 -3.99 -16.06
N LYS A 91 0.82 -5.21 -15.87
CA LYS A 91 1.54 -6.49 -16.05
C LYS A 91 2.30 -6.59 -17.38
N SER A 92 1.72 -6.11 -18.48
CA SER A 92 2.32 -6.22 -19.82
C SER A 92 3.54 -5.31 -20.04
N ARG A 93 3.84 -4.40 -19.12
CA ARG A 93 4.94 -3.41 -19.23
C ARG A 93 5.97 -3.55 -18.10
N MET A 94 5.79 -4.55 -17.23
CA MET A 94 6.73 -4.90 -16.18
C MET A 94 7.96 -5.58 -16.75
#